data_AF-A0A3E5A589-F1
#
_entry.id   AF-A0A3E5A589-F1
#
_cell.length_a   1.000
_cell.length_b   1.000
_cell.length_c   1.000
_cell.angle_alpha   90.00
_cell.angle_beta   90.00
_cell.angle_gamma   90.00
#
_symmetry.space_group_name_H-M   'P 1'
#
loop_
_entity.id
_entity.type
_entity.pdbx_description
1 polymer ?
#
loop_
_entity_poly.entity_id
_entity_poly.type
_entity_poly.pdbx_seq_one_letter_code
_entity_poly.pdbx_strand_id
1 'polypeptide(L)'
;MGYIIDDNPYTPDPREPGIIYIIAQKQGKNGNVKKTVALRTAGGTHTDEQVTRLVQETEGSCVTISIVGNPSCKIIDDEVKFMKIVKKMMK
;
A
#
# COMPACT_ATOMS: atom_id res chain seq x y z
N MET A 1 -11.26 18.61 12.87
CA MET A 1 -11.16 17.24 12.33
C MET A 1 -9.69 16.92 12.17
N GLY A 2 -9.08 16.29 13.17
CA GLY A 2 -7.67 15.93 13.15
C GLY A 2 -7.51 14.58 12.50
N TYR A 3 -6.80 14.52 11.38
CA TYR A 3 -6.38 13.26 10.78
C TYR A 3 -5.20 12.75 11.62
N ILE A 4 -5.37 11.61 12.28
CA ILE A 4 -4.26 10.88 12.88
C ILE A 4 -3.57 10.17 11.71
N ILE A 5 -2.66 10.89 11.08
CA ILE A 5 -1.65 10.30 10.23
C ILE A 5 -0.65 9.71 11.24
N ASP A 6 -0.45 8.41 11.22
CA ASP A 6 0.62 7.76 11.96
C ASP A 6 1.94 8.37 11.46
N ASP A 7 2.44 9.37 12.19
CA ASP A 7 3.67 10.13 11.92
C ASP A 7 4.90 9.29 12.30
N ASN A 8 4.96 8.07 11.77
CA ASN A 8 6.23 7.38 11.64
C ASN A 8 6.52 7.27 10.15
N PRO A 9 6.95 8.37 9.49
CA PRO A 9 7.47 8.27 8.14
C PRO A 9 8.61 7.26 8.20
N TYR A 10 8.39 6.10 7.58
CA TYR A 10 9.46 5.14 7.38
C TYR A 10 10.61 5.91 6.73
N THR A 11 11.68 6.13 7.50
CA THR A 11 12.85 6.89 7.06
C THR A 11 13.88 5.84 6.64
N PRO A 12 13.95 5.45 5.35
CA PRO A 12 14.94 4.49 4.91
C PRO A 12 16.34 5.07 5.17
N ASP A 13 17.24 4.24 5.66
CA ASP A 13 18.65 4.58 5.78
C ASP A 13 19.18 4.98 4.38
N PRO A 14 19.80 6.15 4.18
CA PRO A 14 20.17 6.65 2.86
C PRO A 14 21.25 5.82 2.15
N ARG A 15 21.80 4.81 2.82
CA ARG A 15 22.90 3.95 2.34
C ARG A 15 22.43 2.61 1.76
N GLU A 16 21.18 2.24 1.99
CA GLU A 16 20.55 1.06 1.40
C GLU A 16 19.21 1.51 0.82
N PRO A 17 18.86 1.20 -0.44
CA PRO A 17 17.50 1.42 -0.91
C PRO A 17 16.59 0.55 -0.06
N GLY A 18 16.05 1.12 1.02
CA GLY A 18 15.20 0.43 1.97
C GLY A 18 14.07 -0.22 1.19
N ILE A 19 14.01 -1.54 1.23
CA ILE A 19 12.90 -2.27 0.61
C ILE A 19 11.66 -1.85 1.38
N ILE A 20 10.73 -1.21 0.67
CA ILE A 20 9.44 -0.83 1.21
C ILE A 20 8.33 -1.63 0.56
N TYR A 21 7.20 -1.67 1.23
CA TYR A 21 6.07 -2.44 0.80
C TYR A 21 4.82 -1.58 0.76
N ILE A 22 4.22 -1.47 -0.44
CA ILE A 22 2.92 -0.82 -0.61
C ILE A 22 1.85 -1.85 -0.27
N ILE A 23 1.14 -1.63 0.82
CA ILE A 23 0.02 -2.46 1.27
C ILE A 23 -1.28 -1.95 0.65
N ALA A 24 -2.08 -2.87 0.12
CA ALA A 24 -3.48 -2.65 -0.22
C ALA A 24 -4.38 -3.58 0.62
N GLN A 25 -5.31 -2.98 1.37
CA GLN A 25 -6.24 -3.66 2.27
C GLN A 25 -7.68 -3.46 1.81
N LYS A 26 -8.41 -4.55 1.54
CA LYS A 26 -9.86 -4.50 1.32
C LYS A 26 -10.61 -4.54 2.65
N GLN A 27 -11.30 -3.45 2.97
CA GLN A 27 -12.22 -3.33 4.09
C GLN A 27 -13.56 -4.03 3.77
N GLY A 28 -14.06 -4.78 4.74
CA GLY A 28 -15.39 -5.37 4.73
C GLY A 28 -16.44 -4.42 5.32
N LYS A 29 -17.73 -4.74 5.13
CA LYS A 29 -18.86 -3.92 5.62
C LYS A 29 -18.87 -3.70 7.14
N ASN A 30 -18.23 -4.58 7.92
CA ASN A 30 -18.09 -4.48 9.38
C ASN A 30 -16.73 -3.90 9.81
N GLY A 31 -15.99 -3.20 8.94
CA GLY A 31 -14.65 -2.67 9.25
C GLY A 31 -13.57 -3.76 9.44
N ASN A 32 -13.87 -5.00 9.06
CA ASN A 32 -12.92 -6.10 9.12
C ASN A 32 -12.13 -6.16 7.81
N VAL A 33 -10.82 -6.37 7.90
CA VAL A 33 -9.96 -6.53 6.72
C VAL A 33 -10.24 -7.90 6.07
N LYS A 34 -10.82 -7.90 4.87
CA LYS A 34 -11.14 -9.14 4.13
C LYS A 34 -9.94 -9.70 3.36
N LYS A 35 -9.05 -8.82 2.90
CA LYS A 35 -7.90 -9.21 2.10
C LYS A 35 -6.81 -8.15 2.15
N THR A 36 -5.57 -8.60 2.27
CA THR A 36 -4.40 -7.73 2.28
C THR A 36 -3.36 -8.29 1.32
N VAL A 37 -2.78 -7.41 0.50
CA VAL A 37 -1.62 -7.73 -0.35
C VAL A 37 -0.59 -6.63 -0.25
N ALA A 38 0.68 -6.97 -0.41
CA ALA A 38 1.79 -6.03 -0.38
C ALA A 38 2.56 -6.10 -1.70
N LEU A 39 2.94 -4.97 -2.28
CA LEU A 39 3.88 -4.88 -3.39
C LEU A 39 5.26 -4.56 -2.83
N ARG A 40 6.24 -5.41 -3.11
CA ARG A 40 7.64 -5.11 -2.79
C ARG A 40 8.19 -4.09 -3.79
N THR A 41 8.79 -3.02 -3.30
CA THR A 41 9.44 -2.02 -4.15
C THR A 41 10.67 -1.43 -3.47
N ALA A 42 11.59 -0.89 -4.26
CA ALA A 42 12.71 -0.13 -3.72
C ALA A 42 12.23 1.28 -3.41
N GLY A 43 12.44 1.77 -2.20
CA GLY A 43 12.05 3.13 -1.84
C GLY A 43 12.65 4.18 -2.78
N GLY A 44 11.88 5.23 -3.07
CA GLY A 44 12.28 6.33 -3.95
C GLY A 44 11.09 7.05 -4.58
N THR A 45 11.37 8.04 -5.43
CA THR A 45 10.35 8.89 -6.10
C THR A 45 9.33 8.06 -6.89
N HIS A 46 9.78 7.00 -7.54
CA HIS A 46 8.89 6.11 -8.30
C HIS A 46 7.81 5.47 -7.41
N THR A 47 8.16 5.10 -6.17
CA THR A 47 7.19 4.53 -5.23
C THR A 47 6.17 5.57 -4.76
N ASP A 48 6.59 6.81 -4.52
CA ASP A 48 5.71 7.89 -4.10
C ASP A 48 4.61 8.18 -5.15
N GLU A 49 5.01 8.28 -6.42
CA GLU A 49 4.08 8.45 -7.55
C GLU A 49 3.08 7.28 -7.63
N GLN A 50 3.55 6.05 -7.43
CA GLN A 50 2.71 4.85 -7.44
C GLN A 50 1.71 4.81 -6.29
N VAL A 51 2.15 5.16 -5.08
CA VAL A 51 1.27 5.22 -3.91
C VAL A 51 0.21 6.30 -4.12
N THR A 52 0.60 7.48 -4.57
CA THR A 52 -0.32 8.59 -4.87
C THR A 52 -1.37 8.17 -5.88
N ARG A 53 -0.95 7.54 -6.97
CA ARG A 53 -1.87 7.03 -7.99
C ARG A 53 -2.82 5.96 -7.44
N LEU A 54 -2.33 5.02 -6.64
CA LEU A 54 -3.15 3.98 -6.02
C LEU A 54 -4.16 4.56 -5.04
N VAL A 55 -3.77 5.55 -4.23
CA VAL A 55 -4.67 6.27 -3.32
C VAL A 55 -5.78 6.95 -4.12
N GLN A 56 -5.45 7.65 -5.21
CA GLN A 56 -6.44 8.29 -6.08
C GLN A 56 -7.35 7.27 -6.77
N GLU A 57 -6.80 6.17 -7.31
CA GLU A 57 -7.60 5.12 -7.95
C GLU A 57 -8.53 4.43 -6.94
N THR A 58 -8.12 4.29 -5.68
CA THR A 58 -8.91 3.63 -4.63
C THR A 58 -9.75 4.60 -3.78
N GLU A 59 -9.72 5.90 -4.07
CA GLU A 59 -10.51 6.90 -3.37
C GLU A 59 -12.01 6.59 -3.51
N GLY A 60 -12.73 6.61 -2.38
CA GLY A 60 -14.15 6.22 -2.33
C GLY A 60 -14.43 4.72 -2.48
N SER A 61 -13.39 3.88 -2.60
CA SER A 61 -13.54 2.42 -2.62
C SER A 61 -13.38 1.80 -1.23
N CYS A 62 -13.69 0.52 -1.11
CA CYS A 62 -13.43 -0.28 0.09
C CYS A 62 -11.96 -0.71 0.23
N VAL A 63 -11.02 -0.04 -0.42
CA VAL A 63 -9.59 -0.40 -0.42
C VAL A 63 -8.79 0.74 0.20
N THR A 64 -7.90 0.40 1.13
CA THR A 64 -6.97 1.35 1.77
C THR A 64 -5.54 1.04 1.32
N ILE A 65 -4.78 2.08 0.99
CA ILE A 65 -3.38 2.00 0.58
C ILE A 65 -2.49 2.54 1.71
N SER A 66 -1.40 1.86 2.02
CA SER A 66 -0.44 2.28 3.06
C SER A 66 0.97 1.78 2.73
N ILE A 67 2.00 2.37 3.30
CA ILE A 67 3.39 1.94 3.11
C ILE A 67 3.90 1.34 4.42
N VAL A 68 4.58 0.20 4.38
CA VAL A 68 5.25 -0.39 5.55
C VAL A 68 6.65 -0.87 5.22
N GLY A 69 7.52 -0.93 6.23
CA GLY A 69 8.85 -1.55 6.10
C GLY A 69 8.83 -3.08 6.16
N ASN A 70 7.83 -3.70 6.81
CA ASN A 70 7.75 -5.15 6.91
C ASN A 70 6.29 -5.65 6.96
N PRO A 71 5.73 -6.20 5.87
CA PRO A 71 4.35 -6.65 5.82
C PRO A 71 4.18 -8.07 6.37
N SER A 72 3.21 -8.30 7.24
CA SER A 72 2.81 -9.65 7.68
C SER A 72 1.83 -10.34 6.71
N CYS A 73 1.84 -9.95 5.43
CA CYS A 73 0.83 -10.31 4.43
C CYS A 73 1.46 -10.89 3.15
N LYS A 74 0.62 -11.32 2.21
CA LYS A 74 1.10 -11.86 0.93
C LYS A 74 1.83 -10.79 0.12
N ILE A 75 3.13 -10.98 -0.04
CA ILE A 75 4.00 -10.16 -0.87
C ILE A 75 3.84 -10.58 -2.34
N ILE A 76 3.67 -9.59 -3.20
CA ILE A 76 3.61 -9.71 -4.65
C ILE A 76 4.84 -8.95 -5.17
N ASP A 77 5.69 -9.63 -5.92
CA ASP A 77 6.90 -9.04 -6.52
C ASP A 77 6.59 -8.42 -7.91
N ASP A 78 5.44 -8.79 -8.49
CA ASP A 78 4.99 -8.31 -9.81
C ASP A 78 3.96 -7.18 -9.67
N GLU A 79 4.36 -5.99 -10.08
CA GLU A 79 3.54 -4.77 -10.02
C GLU A 79 2.24 -4.90 -10.81
N VAL A 80 2.29 -5.43 -12.03
CA VAL A 80 1.10 -5.57 -12.90
C VAL A 80 0.06 -6.49 -12.26
N LYS A 81 0.53 -7.58 -11.63
CA LYS A 81 -0.30 -8.52 -10.89
C LYS A 81 -0.87 -7.87 -9.62
N PHE A 82 -0.06 -7.08 -8.91
CA PHE A 82 -0.54 -6.33 -7.75
C PHE A 82 -1.67 -5.37 -8.14
N MET A 83 -1.48 -4.53 -9.17
CA MET A 83 -2.52 -3.61 -9.66
C MET A 83 -3.79 -4.35 -10.08
N LYS A 84 -3.67 -5.49 -10.78
CA LYS A 84 -4.83 -6.33 -11.13
C LYS A 84 -5.58 -6.83 -9.89
N ILE A 85 -4.87 -7.18 -8.82
CA ILE A 85 -5.49 -7.61 -7.56
C ILE A 85 -6.22 -6.44 -6.90
N VAL A 86 -5.59 -5.26 -6.81
CA VAL A 86 -6.20 -4.05 -6.25
C VAL A 86 -7.48 -3.68 -7.00
N LYS A 87 -7.45 -3.65 -8.35
CA LYS A 87 -8.65 -3.41 -9.16
C LYS A 87 -9.75 -4.43 -8.92
N LYS A 88 -9.39 -5.71 -8.71
CA LYS A 88 -10.36 -6.76 -8.35
C LYS A 88 -10.88 -6.61 -6.91
N MET A 89 -10.14 -5.98 -6.02
CA MET A 89 -10.59 -5.68 -4.65
C MET A 89 -11.61 -4.55 -4.61
N MET A 90 -11.56 -3.60 -5.53
CA MET A 90 -12.50 -2.48 -5.60
C MET A 90 -13.90 -2.90 -6.10
N LYS A 91 -13.96 -3.94 -6.95
CA LYS A 91 -15.22 -4.61 -7.34
C LYS A 91 -15.82 -5.38 -6.17
#